data_AF-A0A7T5VC38-F1
#
_entry.id   AF-A0A7T5VC38-F1
#
_cell.length_a   1.000
_cell.length_b   1.000
_cell.length_c   1.000
_cell.angle_alpha   90.00
_cell.angle_beta   90.00
_cell.angle_gamma   90.00
#
_symmetry.space_group_name_H-M   'P 1'
#
loop_
_entity.id
_entity.type
_entity.pdbx_description
1 polymer ?
#
loop_
_entity_poly.entity_id
_entity_poly.type
_entity_poly.pdbx_seq_one_letter_code
_entity_poly.pdbx_strand_id
1 'polypeptide(L)'
;MDLVDLIQEKRFLGQEFLAWLWYKSEERGGSIDVPGRGDVLVVFEKHMLLEYGEGEANEKLICRGLQTELKEARAALRLAKKPEQARIRLAWGENEFSVTLTAAIFEFRNVRLPKTVDAADEGADRESMEGRILERIALFEELTRLIDDLFRLYINIRASQLWNEELIRIRHWIGTDSQID
;
A
#
# COMPACT_ATOMS: atom_id res chain seq x y z
N MET A 1 -17.26 0.30 -24.39
CA MET A 1 -16.80 0.38 -22.99
C MET A 1 -15.87 1.58 -22.94
N ASP A 2 -16.26 2.62 -22.23
CA ASP A 2 -15.43 3.81 -22.06
C ASP A 2 -14.41 3.62 -20.92
N LEU A 3 -13.57 4.62 -20.69
CA LEU A 3 -12.55 4.55 -19.63
C LEU A 3 -13.17 4.44 -18.23
N VAL A 4 -14.33 5.07 -18.01
CA VAL A 4 -15.01 5.06 -16.72
C VAL A 4 -15.54 3.66 -16.42
N ASP A 5 -16.14 3.00 -17.41
CA ASP A 5 -16.58 1.60 -17.31
C ASP A 5 -15.40 0.68 -16.93
N LEU A 6 -14.26 0.84 -17.60
CA LEU A 6 -13.06 0.04 -17.32
C LEU A 6 -12.54 0.25 -15.89
N ILE A 7 -12.51 1.49 -15.41
CA ILE A 7 -12.09 1.78 -14.04
C ILE A 7 -13.04 1.10 -13.05
N GLN A 8 -14.35 1.21 -13.25
CA GLN A 8 -15.33 0.58 -12.36
C GLN A 8 -15.21 -0.94 -12.36
N GLU A 9 -15.07 -1.56 -13.54
CA GLU A 9 -14.95 -3.02 -13.66
C GLU A 9 -13.65 -3.54 -13.04
N LYS A 10 -12.55 -2.77 -13.09
CA LYS A 10 -11.23 -3.21 -12.63
C LYS A 10 -10.83 -2.69 -11.25
N ARG A 11 -11.64 -1.82 -10.61
CA ARG A 11 -11.37 -1.25 -9.27
C ARG A 11 -11.06 -2.29 -8.21
N PHE A 12 -11.65 -3.48 -8.33
CA PHE A 12 -11.42 -4.59 -7.40
C PHE A 12 -9.95 -5.00 -7.30
N LEU A 13 -9.14 -4.81 -8.36
CA LEU A 13 -7.72 -5.20 -8.35
C LEU A 13 -6.93 -4.38 -7.33
N GLY A 14 -7.17 -3.07 -7.26
CA GLY A 14 -6.53 -2.22 -6.26
C GLY A 14 -6.98 -2.59 -4.84
N GLN A 15 -8.26 -2.90 -4.68
CA GLN A 15 -8.83 -3.28 -3.39
C GLN A 15 -8.27 -4.62 -2.89
N GLU A 16 -8.22 -5.63 -3.76
CA GLU A 16 -7.60 -6.93 -3.47
C GLU A 16 -6.09 -6.78 -3.21
N PHE A 17 -5.39 -5.95 -3.99
CA PHE A 17 -3.97 -5.68 -3.78
C PHE A 17 -3.70 -5.08 -2.41
N LEU A 18 -4.45 -4.05 -1.98
CA LEU A 18 -4.24 -3.45 -0.66
C LEU A 18 -4.51 -4.43 0.48
N ALA A 19 -5.56 -5.26 0.36
CA ALA A 19 -5.85 -6.30 1.34
C ALA A 19 -4.73 -7.37 1.39
N TRP A 20 -4.28 -7.83 0.23
CA TRP A 20 -3.19 -8.80 0.12
C TRP A 20 -1.87 -8.23 0.64
N LEU A 21 -1.54 -6.98 0.30
CA LEU A 21 -0.31 -6.33 0.73
C LEU A 21 -0.26 -6.17 2.25
N TRP A 22 -1.40 -5.84 2.87
CA TRP A 22 -1.51 -5.77 4.32
C TRP A 22 -1.28 -7.14 4.96
N TYR A 23 -2.00 -8.17 4.51
CA TYR A 23 -1.77 -9.55 4.93
C TYR A 23 -0.28 -9.95 4.80
N LYS A 24 0.31 -9.70 3.63
CA LYS A 24 1.68 -10.12 3.31
C LYS A 24 2.71 -9.41 4.18
N SER A 25 2.48 -8.14 4.48
CA SER A 25 3.34 -7.39 5.39
C SER A 25 3.37 -7.99 6.79
N GLU A 26 2.22 -8.45 7.31
CA GLU A 26 2.17 -8.99 8.68
C GLU A 26 2.73 -10.41 8.79
N GLU A 27 2.77 -11.18 7.70
CA GLU A 27 3.30 -12.56 7.67
C GLU A 27 4.76 -12.65 8.16
N ARG A 28 5.55 -11.61 7.92
CA ARG A 28 6.97 -11.52 8.34
C ARG A 28 7.27 -10.23 9.10
N GLY A 29 6.35 -9.80 9.97
CA GLY A 29 6.61 -8.70 10.91
C GLY A 29 6.88 -7.33 10.26
N GLY A 30 6.27 -7.07 9.11
CA GLY A 30 6.41 -5.85 8.33
C GLY A 30 7.34 -5.97 7.12
N SER A 31 8.05 -7.08 6.93
CA SER A 31 8.97 -7.26 5.80
C SER A 31 8.39 -8.16 4.70
N ILE A 32 8.57 -7.81 3.44
CA ILE A 32 8.19 -8.64 2.29
C ILE A 32 9.44 -8.91 1.46
N ASP A 33 9.75 -10.19 1.20
CA ASP A 33 10.83 -10.56 0.26
C ASP A 33 10.32 -10.38 -1.17
N VAL A 34 10.93 -9.43 -1.88
CA VAL A 34 10.58 -9.08 -3.25
C VAL A 34 11.62 -9.70 -4.20
N PRO A 35 11.22 -10.62 -5.09
CA PRO A 35 12.15 -11.28 -6.01
C PRO A 35 12.99 -10.29 -6.82
N GLY A 36 14.32 -10.45 -6.78
CA GLY A 36 15.26 -9.58 -7.48
C GLY A 36 15.58 -8.25 -6.77
N ARG A 37 14.91 -7.94 -5.67
CA ARG A 37 15.11 -6.71 -4.88
C ARG A 37 15.52 -6.99 -3.42
N GLY A 38 15.01 -8.06 -2.82
CA GLY A 38 15.22 -8.42 -1.42
C GLY A 38 14.11 -7.92 -0.49
N ASP A 39 14.41 -7.84 0.80
CA ASP A 39 13.43 -7.46 1.82
C ASP A 39 13.04 -5.97 1.71
N VAL A 40 11.73 -5.72 1.57
CA VAL A 40 11.11 -4.39 1.60
C VAL A 40 10.24 -4.29 2.85
N LEU A 41 10.49 -3.29 3.68
CA LEU A 41 9.62 -2.99 4.81
C LEU A 41 8.33 -2.35 4.29
N VAL A 42 7.18 -2.90 4.65
CA VAL A 42 5.84 -2.41 4.33
C VAL A 42 5.05 -2.31 5.63
N VAL A 43 4.68 -1.10 6.03
CA VAL A 43 3.91 -0.86 7.26
C VAL A 43 2.65 -0.07 6.93
N PHE A 44 1.50 -0.67 7.17
CA PHE A 44 0.22 0.04 7.12
C PHE A 44 0.12 0.98 8.32
N GLU A 45 0.00 2.27 8.04
CA GLU A 45 -0.18 3.29 9.05
C GLU A 45 -1.67 3.39 9.44
N LYS A 46 -1.93 4.11 10.53
CA LYS A 46 -3.26 4.20 11.16
C LYS A 46 -4.17 5.20 10.44
N HIS A 47 -4.21 5.09 9.11
CA HIS A 47 -5.11 5.83 8.24
C HIS A 47 -5.54 4.93 7.08
N MET A 48 -6.72 4.33 7.24
CA MET A 48 -7.33 3.45 6.23
C MET A 48 -8.78 3.84 5.99
N LEU A 49 -9.21 3.68 4.74
CA LEU A 49 -10.60 3.74 4.32
C LEU A 49 -10.97 2.36 3.79
N LEU A 50 -12.06 1.79 4.30
CA LEU A 50 -12.67 0.59 3.75
C LEU A 50 -14.09 0.90 3.31
N GLU A 51 -14.55 0.23 2.26
CA GLU A 51 -15.91 0.39 1.76
C GLU A 51 -16.60 -0.94 1.44
N TYR A 52 -17.93 -0.92 1.44
CA TYR A 52 -18.77 -2.01 0.95
C TYR A 52 -19.94 -1.44 0.16
N GLY A 53 -20.39 -2.16 -0.87
CA GLY A 53 -21.51 -1.76 -1.71
C GLY A 53 -21.21 -0.61 -2.69
N GLU A 54 -22.20 -0.30 -3.51
CA GLU A 54 -22.15 0.72 -4.57
C GLU A 54 -23.41 1.59 -4.52
N GLY A 55 -23.31 2.81 -5.06
CA GLY A 55 -24.43 3.75 -5.11
C GLY A 55 -25.00 4.06 -3.72
N GLU A 56 -26.33 3.92 -3.57
CA GLU A 56 -27.04 4.19 -2.32
C GLU A 56 -26.74 3.18 -1.20
N ALA A 57 -26.19 2.01 -1.53
CA ALA A 57 -25.78 0.98 -0.57
C ALA A 57 -24.30 1.09 -0.17
N ASN A 58 -23.61 2.19 -0.53
CA ASN A 58 -22.20 2.39 -0.21
C ASN A 58 -22.03 2.73 1.28
N GLU A 59 -21.35 1.85 2.01
CA GLU A 59 -20.93 2.06 3.39
C GLU A 59 -19.43 2.32 3.45
N LYS A 60 -19.01 3.32 4.23
CA LYS A 60 -17.59 3.64 4.44
C LYS A 60 -17.20 3.50 5.91
N LEU A 61 -16.01 2.97 6.13
CA LEU A 61 -15.33 2.94 7.43
C LEU A 61 -13.99 3.66 7.28
N ILE A 62 -13.77 4.67 8.12
CA ILE A 62 -12.51 5.41 8.17
C ILE A 62 -11.85 5.13 9.53
N CYS A 63 -10.65 4.55 9.48
CA CYS A 63 -9.82 4.29 10.65
C CYS A 63 -8.73 5.39 10.72
N ARG A 64 -8.70 6.18 11.81
CA ARG A 64 -7.75 7.31 12.06
C ARG A 64 -7.39 7.47 13.54
N GLY A 65 -6.14 7.24 13.95
CA GLY A 65 -5.75 7.36 15.37
C GLY A 65 -4.86 6.21 15.91
N LEU A 66 -5.16 5.62 17.08
CA LEU A 66 -4.27 4.74 17.88
C LEU A 66 -4.34 3.24 17.50
N GLN A 67 -3.53 2.37 18.15
CA GLN A 67 -3.33 0.93 17.78
C GLN A 67 -4.62 0.10 17.61
N THR A 68 -5.71 0.48 18.26
CA THR A 68 -7.02 -0.22 18.24
C THR A 68 -7.66 -0.29 16.84
N GLU A 69 -7.24 0.56 15.92
CA GLU A 69 -7.95 0.76 14.64
C GLU A 69 -7.55 -0.20 13.52
N LEU A 70 -6.34 -0.76 13.57
CA LEU A 70 -6.01 -1.86 12.66
C LEU A 70 -6.83 -3.12 13.01
N LYS A 71 -7.23 -3.28 14.28
CA LYS A 71 -8.18 -4.32 14.69
C LYS A 71 -9.58 -4.04 14.13
N GLU A 72 -10.04 -2.80 14.16
CA GLU A 72 -11.33 -2.38 13.58
C GLU A 72 -11.34 -2.54 12.05
N ALA A 73 -10.27 -2.12 11.37
CA ALA A 73 -10.09 -2.33 9.94
C ALA A 73 -10.10 -3.83 9.59
N ARG A 74 -9.46 -4.68 10.40
CA ARG A 74 -9.47 -6.13 10.19
C ARG A 74 -10.85 -6.74 10.44
N ALA A 75 -11.56 -6.28 11.45
CA ALA A 75 -12.94 -6.68 11.69
C ALA A 75 -13.85 -6.29 10.51
N ALA A 76 -13.62 -5.14 9.89
CA ALA A 76 -14.34 -4.71 8.70
C ALA A 76 -14.08 -5.60 7.48
N LEU A 77 -12.86 -6.16 7.32
CA LEU A 77 -12.60 -7.19 6.31
C LEU A 77 -13.49 -8.44 6.51
N ARG A 78 -13.78 -8.82 7.76
CA ARG A 78 -14.73 -9.94 8.07
C ARG A 78 -16.15 -9.64 7.61
N LEU A 79 -16.53 -8.36 7.60
CA LEU A 79 -17.82 -7.87 7.12
C LEU A 79 -17.81 -7.57 5.62
N ALA A 80 -16.87 -8.14 4.87
CA ALA A 80 -16.69 -7.96 3.42
C ALA A 80 -16.40 -6.51 2.97
N LYS A 81 -16.06 -5.59 3.89
CA LYS A 81 -15.55 -4.27 3.50
C LYS A 81 -14.16 -4.45 2.89
N LYS A 82 -13.86 -3.70 1.83
CA LYS A 82 -12.60 -3.78 1.10
C LYS A 82 -11.80 -2.49 1.29
N PRO A 83 -10.46 -2.56 1.41
CA PRO A 83 -9.64 -1.35 1.51
C PRO A 83 -9.74 -0.52 0.23
N GLU A 84 -10.17 0.73 0.37
CA GLU A 84 -10.24 1.71 -0.73
C GLU A 84 -9.09 2.71 -0.66
N GLN A 85 -8.53 2.94 0.52
CA GLN A 85 -7.35 3.78 0.70
C GLN A 85 -6.52 3.28 1.88
N ALA A 86 -5.21 3.27 1.73
CA ALA A 86 -4.29 2.96 2.82
C ALA A 86 -3.08 3.89 2.79
N ARG A 87 -2.72 4.41 3.97
CA ARG A 87 -1.44 5.07 4.18
C ARG A 87 -0.39 4.02 4.53
N ILE A 88 0.69 3.98 3.77
CA ILE A 88 1.71 2.95 3.83
C ILE A 88 3.07 3.63 3.97
N ARG A 89 3.87 3.14 4.90
CA ARG A 89 5.30 3.43 4.98
C ARG A 89 6.07 2.30 4.32
N LEU A 90 6.99 2.65 3.44
CA LEU A 90 7.85 1.72 2.72
C LEU A 90 9.29 2.03 3.07
N ALA A 91 10.12 1.02 3.34
CA ALA A 91 11.56 1.22 3.44
C ALA A 91 12.33 0.15 2.70
N TRP A 92 13.39 0.57 2.00
CA TRP A 92 14.31 -0.30 1.29
C TRP A 92 15.69 0.36 1.21
N GLY A 93 16.73 -0.36 1.62
CA GLY A 93 18.06 0.23 1.85
C GLY A 93 17.98 1.35 2.89
N GLU A 94 18.54 2.50 2.57
CA GLU A 94 18.53 3.71 3.42
C GLU A 94 17.30 4.61 3.19
N ASN A 95 16.45 4.27 2.23
CA ASN A 95 15.32 5.10 1.83
C ASN A 95 14.04 4.70 2.56
N GLU A 96 13.38 5.67 3.18
CA GLU A 96 12.04 5.54 3.76
C GLU A 96 11.05 6.49 3.07
N PHE A 97 9.94 5.92 2.60
CA PHE A 97 8.85 6.63 1.93
C PHE A 97 7.57 6.51 2.76
N SER A 98 6.71 7.53 2.70
CA SER A 98 5.32 7.44 3.16
C SER A 98 4.40 7.84 2.01
N VAL A 99 3.43 7.01 1.68
CA VAL A 99 2.47 7.24 0.59
C VAL A 99 1.07 6.84 1.03
N THR A 100 0.05 7.49 0.48
CA THR A 100 -1.33 7.03 0.57
C THR A 100 -1.73 6.48 -0.80
N LEU A 101 -1.99 5.19 -0.90
CA LEU A 101 -2.51 4.57 -2.12
C LEU A 101 -4.04 4.52 -2.09
N THR A 102 -4.69 4.88 -3.18
CA THR A 102 -6.13 4.66 -3.40
C THR A 102 -6.34 3.48 -4.34
N ALA A 103 -7.36 2.66 -4.08
CA ALA A 103 -7.57 1.41 -4.78
C ALA A 103 -8.18 1.61 -6.17
N ALA A 104 -9.26 2.41 -6.30
CA ALA A 104 -10.03 2.47 -7.53
C ALA A 104 -9.23 2.84 -8.79
N ILE A 105 -8.28 3.77 -8.67
CA ILE A 105 -7.46 4.27 -9.78
C ILE A 105 -5.95 4.09 -9.55
N PHE A 106 -5.56 3.39 -8.49
CA PHE A 106 -4.15 3.15 -8.13
C PHE A 106 -3.34 4.45 -7.98
N GLU A 107 -3.95 5.48 -7.40
CA GLU A 107 -3.36 6.82 -7.29
C GLU A 107 -2.46 6.94 -6.06
N PHE A 108 -1.32 7.63 -6.24
CA PHE A 108 -0.38 7.98 -5.19
C PHE A 108 -0.74 9.36 -4.62
N ARG A 109 -1.10 9.39 -3.34
CA ARG A 109 -1.44 10.63 -2.61
C ARG A 109 -0.51 10.84 -1.43
N ASN A 110 -0.37 12.09 -0.98
CA ASN A 110 0.39 12.45 0.22
C ASN A 110 1.82 11.87 0.29
N VAL A 111 2.49 11.77 -0.88
CA VAL A 111 3.84 11.21 -0.96
C VAL A 111 4.82 12.06 -0.16
N ARG A 112 5.56 11.40 0.74
CA ARG A 112 6.73 11.95 1.43
C ARG A 112 7.94 11.12 1.02
N LEU A 113 8.89 11.78 0.38
CA LEU A 113 10.17 11.22 0.00
C LEU A 113 11.12 11.17 1.21
N PRO A 114 12.17 10.33 1.17
CA PRO A 114 13.26 10.36 2.13
C PRO A 114 13.82 11.77 2.29
N LYS A 115 14.31 12.09 3.50
CA LYS A 115 15.07 13.31 3.72
C LYS A 115 16.44 13.12 3.07
N THR A 116 16.79 13.97 2.13
CA THR A 116 18.11 13.95 1.50
C THR A 116 19.06 14.87 2.26
N VAL A 117 20.31 14.43 2.44
CA VAL A 117 21.31 15.11 3.28
C VAL A 117 21.63 16.51 2.73
N ASP A 118 21.57 16.68 1.41
CA ASP A 118 22.00 17.89 0.70
C ASP A 118 20.92 18.98 0.61
N ALA A 119 19.68 18.69 1.02
CA ALA A 119 18.60 19.68 1.00
C ALA A 119 18.76 20.80 2.05
N ALA A 120 19.67 20.64 3.03
CA ALA A 120 19.83 21.56 4.15
C ALA A 120 21.07 22.48 4.08
N ASP A 121 22.12 22.12 3.33
CA ASP A 121 23.44 22.78 3.43
C ASP A 121 24.09 23.23 2.10
N GLU A 122 23.41 23.05 0.95
CA GLU A 122 23.96 23.49 -0.34
C GLU A 122 23.42 24.85 -0.81
N GLY A 123 24.32 25.69 -1.33
CA GLY A 123 24.05 27.08 -1.71
C GLY A 123 22.91 27.29 -2.70
N ALA A 124 22.40 28.52 -2.75
CA ALA A 124 21.26 28.91 -3.58
C ALA A 124 21.61 29.10 -5.08
N ASP A 125 22.61 28.39 -5.61
CA ASP A 125 22.99 28.47 -7.02
C ASP A 125 22.17 27.51 -7.90
N ARG A 126 22.27 27.73 -9.21
CA ARG A 126 21.45 27.02 -10.20
C ARG A 126 21.80 25.53 -10.30
N GLU A 127 23.08 25.20 -10.21
CA GLU A 127 23.55 23.81 -10.33
C GLU A 127 23.07 22.96 -9.13
N SER A 128 23.15 23.48 -7.90
CA SER A 128 22.59 22.79 -6.74
C SER A 128 21.06 22.63 -6.83
N MET A 129 20.35 23.62 -7.41
CA MET A 129 18.91 23.46 -7.66
C MET A 129 18.59 22.34 -8.66
N GLU A 130 19.33 22.26 -9.77
CA GLU A 130 19.14 21.20 -10.78
C GLU A 130 19.42 19.82 -10.18
N GLY A 131 20.50 19.67 -9.39
CA GLY A 131 20.81 18.45 -8.64
C GLY A 131 19.67 17.98 -7.74
N ARG A 132 19.12 18.88 -6.91
CA ARG A 132 17.98 18.56 -6.02
C ARG A 132 16.73 18.12 -6.77
N ILE A 133 16.45 18.71 -7.94
CA ILE A 133 15.30 18.30 -8.75
C ILE A 133 15.50 16.88 -9.28
N LEU A 134 16.69 16.58 -9.81
CA LEU A 134 17.01 15.25 -10.34
C LEU A 134 16.95 14.18 -9.25
N GLU A 135 17.48 14.47 -8.06
CA GLU A 135 17.41 13.57 -6.91
C GLU A 135 15.95 13.27 -6.52
N ARG A 136 15.09 14.29 -6.46
CA ARG A 136 13.67 14.10 -6.15
C ARG A 136 12.96 13.26 -7.21
N ILE A 137 13.26 13.46 -8.49
CA ILE A 137 12.73 12.63 -9.59
C ILE A 137 13.15 11.18 -9.38
N ALA A 138 14.44 10.92 -9.13
CA ALA A 138 14.95 9.58 -8.87
C ALA A 138 14.26 8.90 -7.67
N LEU A 139 13.96 9.65 -6.60
CA LEU A 139 13.23 9.14 -5.44
C LEU A 139 11.76 8.83 -5.76
N PHE A 140 11.09 9.62 -6.59
CA PHE A 140 9.75 9.30 -7.07
C PHE A 140 9.74 8.04 -7.93
N GLU A 141 10.69 7.92 -8.86
CA GLU A 141 10.85 6.72 -9.68
C GLU A 141 11.11 5.48 -8.81
N GLU A 142 11.92 5.61 -7.76
CA GLU A 142 12.19 4.51 -6.84
C GLU A 142 10.94 4.07 -6.07
N LEU A 143 10.14 5.03 -5.58
CA LEU A 143 8.86 4.72 -4.94
C LEU A 143 7.89 4.02 -5.91
N THR A 144 7.80 4.50 -7.15
CA THR A 144 6.96 3.88 -8.18
C THR A 144 7.42 2.46 -8.47
N ARG A 145 8.73 2.23 -8.65
CA ARG A 145 9.29 0.89 -8.85
C ARG A 145 9.02 -0.04 -7.67
N LEU A 146 9.14 0.44 -6.43
CA LEU A 146 8.83 -0.35 -5.23
C LEU A 146 7.38 -0.84 -5.23
N ILE A 147 6.43 0.05 -5.53
CA ILE A 147 5.02 -0.33 -5.61
C ILE A 147 4.76 -1.27 -6.80
N ASP A 148 5.37 -1.03 -7.95
CA ASP A 148 5.24 -1.89 -9.12
C ASP A 148 5.78 -3.30 -8.86
N ASP A 149 6.91 -3.43 -8.16
CA ASP A 149 7.49 -4.73 -7.80
C ASP A 149 6.58 -5.49 -6.82
N LEU A 150 6.01 -4.81 -5.83
CA LEU A 150 5.02 -5.38 -4.91
C LEU A 150 3.74 -5.80 -5.63
N PHE A 151 3.25 -4.97 -6.55
CA PHE A 151 2.09 -5.27 -7.37
C PHE A 151 2.36 -6.43 -8.32
N ARG A 152 3.58 -6.52 -8.88
CA ARG A 152 4.00 -7.63 -9.73
C ARG A 152 4.07 -8.94 -8.95
N LEU A 153 4.58 -8.91 -7.72
CA LEU A 153 4.56 -10.06 -6.82
C LEU A 153 3.11 -10.53 -6.58
N TYR A 154 2.22 -9.60 -6.25
CA TYR A 154 0.80 -9.89 -6.08
C TYR A 154 0.17 -10.50 -7.34
N ILE A 155 0.32 -9.85 -8.50
CA ILE A 155 -0.41 -10.26 -9.72
C ILE A 155 0.05 -11.64 -10.21
N ASN A 156 1.34 -11.95 -10.03
CA ASN A 156 1.88 -13.27 -10.35
C ASN A 156 1.25 -14.37 -9.48
N ILE A 157 1.06 -14.13 -8.19
CA ILE A 157 0.37 -15.07 -7.30
C ILE A 157 -1.12 -15.14 -7.68
N ARG A 158 -1.77 -13.98 -7.84
CA ARG A 158 -3.20 -13.82 -8.12
C ARG A 158 -3.66 -14.47 -9.42
N ALA A 159 -2.80 -14.49 -10.43
CA ALA A 159 -3.06 -15.10 -11.73
C ALA A 159 -2.62 -16.58 -11.81
N SER A 160 -1.97 -17.10 -10.77
CA SER A 160 -1.48 -18.48 -10.72
C SER A 160 -2.43 -19.43 -9.99
N GLN A 161 -2.13 -20.72 -10.05
CA GLN A 161 -2.84 -21.75 -9.29
C GLN A 161 -2.63 -21.63 -7.77
N LEU A 162 -1.58 -20.90 -7.32
CA LEU A 162 -1.28 -20.67 -5.91
C LEU A 162 -2.30 -19.74 -5.22
N TRP A 163 -3.12 -19.02 -5.99
CA TRP A 163 -4.08 -18.07 -5.43
C TRP A 163 -5.07 -18.71 -4.45
N ASN A 164 -5.49 -19.96 -4.69
CA ASN A 164 -6.42 -20.65 -3.79
C ASN A 164 -5.81 -20.88 -2.41
N GLU A 165 -4.53 -21.23 -2.36
CA GLU A 165 -3.80 -21.41 -1.10
C GLU A 165 -3.54 -20.07 -0.41
N GLU A 166 -3.17 -19.05 -1.19
CA GLU A 166 -2.99 -17.68 -0.69
C GLU A 166 -4.29 -17.15 -0.07
N LEU A 167 -5.44 -17.37 -0.71
CA LEU A 167 -6.76 -17.01 -0.18
C LEU A 167 -7.09 -17.69 1.14
N ILE A 168 -6.71 -18.96 1.31
CA ILE A 168 -6.91 -19.67 2.59
C ILE A 168 -6.09 -18.99 3.68
N ARG A 169 -4.83 -18.63 3.41
CA ARG A 169 -3.97 -17.92 4.35
C ARG A 169 -4.52 -16.52 4.68
N ILE A 170 -4.97 -15.76 3.69
CA ILE A 170 -5.60 -14.44 3.90
C ILE A 170 -6.83 -14.58 4.79
N ARG A 171 -7.73 -15.53 4.50
CA ARG A 171 -8.94 -15.74 5.33
C ARG A 171 -8.61 -16.15 6.75
N HIS A 172 -7.59 -16.99 6.93
CA HIS A 172 -7.10 -17.36 8.25
C HIS A 172 -6.60 -16.12 9.00
N TRP A 173 -5.74 -15.31 8.37
CA TRP A 173 -5.21 -14.07 8.93
C TRP A 173 -6.31 -13.06 9.33
N ILE A 174 -7.35 -12.91 8.50
CA ILE A 174 -8.53 -12.08 8.83
C ILE A 174 -9.24 -12.64 10.08
N GLY A 175 -9.33 -13.97 10.20
CA GLY A 175 -9.99 -14.67 11.30
C GLY A 175 -9.19 -14.72 12.61
N THR A 176 -7.87 -14.54 12.57
CA THR A 176 -7.03 -14.50 13.78
C THR A 176 -7.33 -13.22 14.57
N ASP A 177 -8.04 -13.35 15.68
CA ASP A 177 -8.08 -12.29 16.68
C ASP A 177 -6.67 -12.12 17.24
N SER A 178 -6.18 -10.88 17.27
CA SER A 178 -5.00 -10.53 18.05
C SER A 178 -5.33 -10.65 19.54
N GLN A 179 -5.39 -11.89 20.03
CA GLN A 179 -5.12 -12.21 21.43
C GLN A 179 -3.65 -11.87 21.68
N ILE A 180 -3.43 -10.66 22.17
CA ILE A 180 -2.24 -10.32 22.94
C ILE A 180 -2.83 -9.66 24.18
N ASP A 181 -2.76 -10.40 25.28
CA ASP A 181 -2.93 -9.91 26.64
C ASP A 181 -2.02 -8.70 26.93
#